data_AF-A0A496S597-F1
#
_entry.id   AF-A0A496S597-F1
#
_cell.length_a   1.000
_cell.length_b   1.000
_cell.length_c   1.000
_cell.angle_alpha   90.00
_cell.angle_beta   90.00
_cell.angle_gamma   90.00
#
_symmetry.space_group_name_H-M   'P 1'
#
loop_
_entity.id
_entity.type
_entity.pdbx_description
1 polymer ?
#
loop_
_entity_poly.entity_id
_entity_poly.type
_entity_poly.pdbx_seq_one_letter_code
_entity_poly.pdbx_strand_id
1 'polypeptide(L)' 'MSDSNKKLISAKEIALKYDVSYPTINHYTNLGFLSVVKRKGNKRLYEEKEVIATLEKISQLKDEGYPLRLIHKMLKKHS' A
#
# COMPACT_ATOMS: atom_id res chain seq x y z
N MET A 1 0.13 -12.21 23.80
CA MET A 1 1.32 -11.34 23.71
C MET A 1 2.18 -11.85 22.57
N SER A 2 2.27 -11.08 21.50
CA SER A 2 3.26 -11.29 20.44
C SER A 2 3.53 -9.93 19.82
N ASP A 3 4.53 -9.24 20.36
CA ASP A 3 5.17 -8.07 19.75
C ASP A 3 5.77 -8.50 18.41
N SER A 4 4.89 -8.62 17.41
CA SER A 4 5.30 -8.66 16.01
C SER A 4 5.82 -7.26 15.73
N ASN A 5 7.14 -7.05 15.85
CA ASN A 5 7.77 -5.78 15.54
C ASN A 5 7.37 -5.39 14.10
N LYS A 6 6.37 -4.51 13.98
CA LYS A 6 5.75 -4.16 12.70
C LYS A 6 6.82 -3.47 11.87
N LYS A 7 7.32 -4.16 10.84
CA LYS A 7 8.38 -3.62 9.99
C LYS A 7 7.82 -2.42 9.22
N LEU A 8 8.33 -1.25 9.56
CA LEU A 8 7.98 0.00 8.90
C LEU A 8 8.93 0.25 7.73
N ILE A 9 8.36 0.53 6.57
CA ILE A 9 9.10 0.84 5.34
C ILE A 9 8.62 2.15 4.74
N SER A 10 9.49 2.84 4.03
CA SER A 10 9.19 4.08 3.32
C SER A 10 8.68 3.83 1.90
N ALA A 11 8.03 4.84 1.31
CA ALA A 11 7.60 4.76 -0.09
C ALA A 11 8.74 4.44 -1.08
N LYS A 12 9.98 4.87 -0.77
CA LYS A 12 11.16 4.54 -1.59
C LYS A 12 11.55 3.07 -1.48
N GLU A 13 11.51 2.52 -0.26
CA GLU A 13 11.78 1.10 -0.03
C GLU A 13 10.69 0.21 -0.64
N ILE A 14 9.42 0.62 -0.56
CA ILE A 14 8.30 -0.06 -1.24
C ILE A 14 8.56 -0.12 -2.74
N ALA A 15 8.91 1.04 -3.34
CA ALA A 15 9.12 1.14 -4.78
C ALA A 15 10.25 0.21 -5.26
N LEU A 16 11.38 0.19 -4.53
CA LEU A 16 12.52 -0.67 -4.86
C LEU A 16 12.23 -2.15 -4.62
N LYS A 17 11.55 -2.49 -3.52
CA LYS A 17 11.35 -3.87 -3.10
C LYS A 17 10.32 -4.61 -3.94
N TYR A 18 9.27 -3.91 -4.37
CA TYR A 18 8.13 -4.51 -5.07
C TYR A 18 8.07 -4.14 -6.55
N ASP A 19 9.13 -3.52 -7.08
CA ASP A 19 9.24 -3.07 -8.47
C ASP A 19 8.04 -2.22 -8.94
N VAL A 20 7.60 -1.31 -8.06
CA VAL A 20 6.50 -0.37 -8.33
C VAL A 20 7.04 1.04 -8.36
N SER A 21 6.66 1.84 -9.35
CA SER A 21 7.13 3.22 -9.43
C SER A 21 6.76 4.04 -8.18
N TYR A 22 7.67 4.91 -7.73
CA TYR A 22 7.39 5.83 -6.62
C TYR A 22 6.14 6.71 -6.85
N PRO A 23 5.88 7.23 -8.08
CA PRO A 23 4.62 7.89 -8.41
C PRO A 23 3.39 7.01 -8.16
N THR A 24 3.44 5.72 -8.52
CA THR A 24 2.34 4.77 -8.25
C THR A 24 2.10 4.62 -6.75
N ILE A 25 3.15 4.47 -5.94
CA ILE A 25 3.01 4.39 -4.47
C ILE A 25 2.39 5.68 -3.90
N ASN A 26 2.80 6.84 -4.41
CA ASN A 26 2.18 8.12 -4.03
C ASN A 26 0.71 8.18 -4.41
N HIS A 27 0.39 7.78 -5.64
CA HIS A 27 -0.97 7.76 -6.14
C HIS A 27 -1.85 6.83 -5.30
N TYR A 28 -1.39 5.61 -5.00
CA TYR A 28 -2.11 4.67 -4.15
C TYR A 28 -2.26 5.16 -2.70
N THR A 29 -1.25 5.84 -2.16
CA THR A 29 -1.38 6.52 -0.86
C THR A 29 -2.45 7.61 -0.91
N ASN A 30 -2.44 8.47 -1.94
CA ASN A 30 -3.38 9.59 -2.06
C ASN A 30 -4.81 9.12 -2.32
N LEU A 31 -4.98 8.01 -3.03
CA LEU A 31 -6.28 7.35 -3.20
C LEU A 31 -6.75 6.63 -1.94
N GLY A 32 -5.89 6.46 -0.92
CA GLY A 32 -6.25 5.82 0.34
C GLY A 32 -6.19 4.29 0.31
N PHE A 33 -5.45 3.70 -0.62
CA PHE A 33 -5.13 2.26 -0.59
C PHE A 33 -4.06 1.94 0.46
N LEU A 34 -3.06 2.82 0.61
CA LEU A 34 -1.95 2.61 1.53
C LEU A 34 -2.09 3.53 2.74
N SER A 35 -2.12 2.93 3.93
CA SER A 35 -2.22 3.65 5.20
C SER A 35 -0.84 4.08 5.70
N VAL A 36 -0.67 5.39 5.92
CA VAL A 36 0.55 5.93 6.53
C VAL A 36 0.46 5.74 8.04
N VAL A 37 1.30 4.85 8.57
CA VAL A 37 1.35 4.52 10.01
C VAL A 37 2.14 5.57 10.79
N LYS A 38 3.21 6.11 10.20
CA LYS A 38 4.07 7.10 10.87
C LYS A 38 4.70 8.06 9.86
N ARG A 39 5.06 9.25 10.33
CA ARG A 39 5.92 10.20 9.60
C ARG A 39 7.23 10.41 10.37
N LYS A 40 8.34 10.43 9.64
CA LYS A 40 9.67 10.81 10.16
C LYS A 40 10.21 11.95 9.29
N GLY A 41 9.95 13.19 9.72
CA GLY A 41 10.06 14.37 8.85
C GLY A 41 9.14 14.23 7.64
N ASN A 42 9.68 14.45 6.44
CA ASN A 42 8.93 14.32 5.18
C ASN A 42 8.76 12.87 4.69
N LYS A 43 9.34 11.89 5.40
CA LYS A 43 9.22 10.47 5.03
C LYS A 43 7.96 9.87 5.62
N ARG A 44 7.08 9.35 4.76
CA ARG A 44 5.95 8.50 5.13
C ARG A 44 6.44 7.08 5.36
N LEU A 45 5.98 6.46 6.44
CA LEU A 45 6.26 5.09 6.82
C LEU A 45 4.96 4.29 6.85
N TYR A 46 5.05 3.06 6.37
CA TYR A 46 3.93 2.14 6.16
C TYR A 46 4.27 0.81 6.81
N GLU A 47 3.27 0.07 7.25
CA GLU A 47 3.47 -1.32 7.67
C GLU A 47 3.70 -2.20 6.44
N GLU A 48 4.86 -2.85 6.37
CA GLU A 48 5.27 -3.62 5.19
C GLU A 48 4.29 -4.72 4.81
N LYS A 49 3.71 -5.41 5.80
CA LYS A 49 2.74 -6.50 5.60
C LYS A 49 1.42 -5.99 5.01
N GLU A 50 0.94 -4.84 5.45
CA GLU A 50 -0.28 -4.23 4.90
C GLU A 50 -0.06 -3.75 3.47
N VAL A 51 1.12 -3.18 3.20
CA VAL A 51 1.47 -2.70 1.86
C VAL A 51 1.49 -3.85 0.85
N ILE A 52 2.18 -4.96 1.14
CA ILE A 52 2.29 -6.08 0.20
C ILE A 52 0.92 -6.70 -0.07
N ALA A 53 0.13 -6.97 0.97
CA ALA A 53 -1.21 -7.52 0.82
C ALA A 53 -2.11 -6.62 -0.04
N THR A 54 -2.00 -5.30 0.13
CA THR A 54 -2.74 -4.33 -0.67
C THR A 54 -2.28 -4.32 -2.12
N LEU A 55 -0.97 -4.30 -2.38
CA LEU A 55 -0.41 -4.29 -3.73
C LEU A 55 -0.77 -5.57 -4.51
N GLU A 56 -0.66 -6.74 -3.87
CA GLU A 56 -1.06 -8.02 -4.45
C GLU A 56 -2.55 -8.00 -4.83
N LYS A 57 -3.40 -7.51 -3.94
CA LYS A 57 -4.86 -7.43 -4.20
C LYS A 57 -5.20 -6.45 -5.31
N ILE A 58 -4.51 -5.30 -5.38
CA ILE A 58 -4.68 -4.35 -6.49
C ILE A 58 -4.22 -4.99 -7.79
N SER A 59 -3.09 -5.69 -7.82
CA SER A 59 -2.59 -6.37 -9.03
C SER A 59 -3.60 -7.40 -9.51
N GLN A 60 -4.01 -8.31 -8.63
CA GLN A 60 -4.99 -9.35 -8.94
C GLN A 60 -6.26 -8.75 -9.57
N LEU A 61 -6.86 -7.74 -8.92
CA LEU A 61 -8.10 -7.14 -9.42
C LEU A 61 -7.88 -6.35 -10.72
N LYS A 62 -6.71 -5.75 -10.92
CA LYS A 62 -6.37 -5.12 -12.21
C LYS A 62 -6.26 -6.16 -13.32
N ASP A 63 -5.65 -7.31 -13.03
CA ASP A 63 -5.49 -8.41 -13.98
C ASP A 63 -6.84 -9.05 -14.35
N GLU A 64 -7.80 -9.06 -13.40
CA GLU A 64 -9.20 -9.42 -13.62
C GLU A 64 -10.00 -8.34 -14.39
N GLY A 65 -9.39 -7.20 -14.74
CA GLY A 65 -9.99 -6.14 -15.55
C GLY A 65 -10.77 -5.08 -14.76
N TYR A 66 -10.70 -5.08 -13.43
CA TYR A 66 -11.40 -4.08 -12.63
C TYR A 66 -10.74 -2.70 -12.71
N PRO A 67 -11.52 -1.63 -12.96
CA PRO A 67 -10.98 -0.27 -12.92
C PRO A 67 -10.60 0.12 -11.50
N LEU A 68 -9.53 0.90 -11.33
CA LEU A 68 -8.95 1.26 -10.03
C LEU A 68 -9.97 1.87 -9.04
N ARG A 69 -10.94 2.65 -9.54
CA ARG A 69 -12.04 3.21 -8.72
C ARG A 69 -12.91 2.12 -8.09
N LEU A 70 -13.16 1.02 -8.80
CA LEU A 70 -13.96 -0.10 -8.31
C LEU A 70 -13.15 -0.94 -7.33
N ILE A 71 -11.87 -1.19 -7.64
CA ILE A 71 -10.92 -1.83 -6.71
C ILE A 71 -10.93 -1.11 -5.36
N HIS A 72 -10.81 0.22 -5.35
CA HIS A 72 -10.86 1.02 -4.13
C HIS A 72 -12.15 0.82 -3.32
N LYS A 73 -13.31 0.73 -3.99
CA LYS A 73 -14.59 0.46 -3.31
C LYS A 73 -14.64 -0.95 -2.73
N MET A 74 -14.10 -1.95 -3.45
CA MET A 74 -14.06 -3.35 -3.01
C MET A 74 -13.18 -3.51 -1.77
N LEU A 75 -12.01 -2.86 -1.74
CA LEU A 75 -11.09 -2.93 -0.61
C LEU A 75 -11.59 -2.18 0.63
N LYS A 76 -12.35 -1.09 0.46
CA LYS A 76 -12.94 -0.35 1.59
C LYS A 76 -14.15 -1.00 2.24
N LYS A 77 -14.86 -1.90 1.53
CA LYS A 77 -16.13 -2.47 2.02
C LYS A 77 -15.96 -3.53 3.12
N HIS A 78 -14.71 -3.84 3.49
CA HIS A 78 -14.36 -4.84 4.51
C HIS A 78 -13.54 -4.26 5.69
N SER A 79 -13.52 -2.94 5.86
CA SER A 79 -12.85 -2.26 6.98
C SER A 79 -13.85 -1.74 8.01
#